data_AF-A0A349BQD2-F1
#
_entry.id   AF-A0A349BQD2-F1
#
_cell.length_a   1.000
_cell.length_b   1.000
_cell.length_c   1.000
_cell.angle_alpha   90.00
_cell.angle_beta   90.00
_cell.angle_gamma   90.00
#
_symmetry.space_group_name_H-M   'P 1'
#
loop_
_entity.id
_entity.type
_entity.pdbx_description
1 polymer ?
#
loop_
_entity_poly.entity_id
_entity_poly.type
_entity_poly.pdbx_seq_one_letter_code
_entity_poly.pdbx_strand_id
1 'polypeptide(L)' 'MCEASVYLLKDGREEFLLDSVDILEPQEGGKIYMRNLAGEQKVLTARIKGIRLVE' A
#
# COMPACT_ATOMS: atom_id res chain seq x y z
N MET A 1 -10.72 -10.83 9.21
CA MET A 1 -9.42 -10.14 9.22
C MET A 1 -9.09 -9.99 7.75
N CYS A 2 -9.07 -8.76 7.24
CA CYS A 2 -8.84 -8.50 5.82
C CYS A 2 -7.57 -7.66 5.74
N GLU A 3 -6.48 -8.30 5.33
CA GLU A 3 -5.17 -7.70 5.11
C GLU A 3 -4.74 -7.94 3.67
N ALA A 4 -3.89 -7.06 3.13
CA ALA A 4 -3.37 -7.19 1.78
C ALA A 4 -1.87 -6.90 1.72
N SER A 5 -1.18 -7.49 0.74
CA SER A 5 0.17 -7.09 0.38
C SER A 5 0.12 -5.92 -0.59
N VAL A 6 0.96 -4.92 -0.37
CA VAL A 6 1.05 -3.72 -1.20
C VAL A 6 2.30 -3.79 -2.07
N TYR A 7 2.10 -3.51 -3.35
CA TYR A 7 3.15 -3.44 -4.37
C TYR A 7 3.13 -2.07 -5.04
N LEU A 8 4.32 -1.56 -5.35
CA LEU A 8 4.50 -0.37 -6.18
C LEU A 8 4.68 -0.81 -7.64
N LEU A 9 3.81 -0.34 -8.52
CA LEU A 9 4.04 -0.48 -9.95
C LEU A 9 4.94 0.65 -10.43
N LYS A 10 6.18 0.34 -10.79
CA LYS A 10 7.18 1.29 -11.31
C LYS A 10 7.82 0.70 -12.56
N ASP A 11 7.89 1.49 -13.64
CA ASP A 11 8.47 1.07 -14.91
C ASP A 11 7.92 -0.28 -15.45
N GLY A 12 6.63 -0.51 -15.20
CA GLY A 12 5.93 -1.74 -15.61
C GLY A 12 6.23 -2.97 -14.74
N ARG A 13 6.94 -2.83 -13.63
CA ARG A 13 7.28 -3.91 -12.69
C ARG A 13 6.66 -3.66 -11.33
N GLU A 14 6.20 -4.72 -10.69
CA GLU A 14 5.69 -4.67 -9.32
C GLU A 14 6.86 -4.87 -8.34
N GLU A 15 7.08 -3.88 -7.49
CA GLU A 15 8.05 -3.90 -6.40
C GLU A 15 7.30 -4.07 -5.09
N PHE A 16 7.65 -5.09 -4.30
CA PHE A 16 7.05 -5.31 -2.99
C PHE A 16 7.34 -4.12 -2.06
N LEU A 17 6.30 -3.60 -1.39
CA LEU A 17 6.44 -2.50 -0.43
C LEU A 17 6.24 -2.94 1.01
N LEU A 18 5.11 -3.58 1.30
CA LEU A 18 4.69 -3.91 2.66
C LEU A 18 3.66 -5.05 2.62
N ASP A 19 3.79 -6.01 3.51
CA ASP A 19 2.83 -7.10 3.69
C ASP A 19 1.84 -6.78 4.81
N SER A 20 0.81 -7.61 4.93
CA SER A 20 -0.13 -7.59 6.07
C SER A 20 -0.72 -6.19 6.34
N VAL A 21 -0.95 -5.39 5.29
CA VAL A 21 -1.41 -4.00 5.40
C VAL A 21 -2.88 -3.98 5.77
N ASP A 22 -3.18 -3.31 6.89
CA ASP A 22 -4.53 -3.11 7.43
C ASP A 22 -5.05 -1.68 7.23
N ILE A 23 -4.14 -0.71 7.11
CA ILE A 23 -4.46 0.69 6.78
C ILE A 23 -3.73 1.11 5.51
N LEU A 24 -4.48 1.69 4.57
CA LEU A 24 -3.97 2.38 3.39
C LEU A 24 -4.81 3.63 3.15
N GLU A 25 -4.22 4.81 3.38
CA GLU A 25 -4.96 6.09 3.41
C GLU A 25 -4.27 7.15 2.54
N PRO A 26 -5.00 7.78 1.61
CA PRO A 26 -4.52 8.98 0.93
C PRO A 26 -4.29 10.13 1.90
N GLN A 27 -3.25 10.91 1.64
CA GLN A 27 -2.82 12.07 2.42
C GLN A 27 -2.67 13.28 1.50
N GLU A 28 -2.50 14.47 2.08
CA GLU A 28 -2.23 15.69 1.32
C GLU A 28 -0.95 15.58 0.47
N GLY A 29 -0.94 16.28 -0.67
CA GLY A 29 0.21 16.30 -1.57
C GLY A 29 0.44 15.00 -2.35
N GLY A 30 -0.60 14.17 -2.52
CA GLY A 30 -0.51 12.92 -3.29
C GLY A 30 0.32 11.83 -2.60
N LYS A 31 0.39 11.89 -1.27
CA LYS A 31 1.04 10.88 -0.45
C LYS A 31 0.04 9.78 -0.09
N ILE A 32 0.54 8.57 0.09
CA ILE A 32 -0.21 7.43 0.64
C ILE A 32 0.49 7.01 1.92
N TYR A 33 -0.26 6.99 3.02
CA TYR A 33 0.15 6.37 4.27
C TYR A 33 -0.31 4.91 4.31
N MET A 34 0.55 4.03 4.81
CA MET A 34 0.25 2.62 5.01
C MET A 34 0.71 2.16 6.39
N ARG A 35 -0.03 1.24 6.99
CA ARG A 35 0.35 0.51 8.20
C ARG A 35 0.04 -0.97 8.05
N ASN A 36 0.88 -1.84 8.59
CA ASN A 36 0.61 -3.27 8.70
C ASN A 36 0.25 -3.71 10.12
N LEU A 37 -0.17 -4.98 10.24
CA LEU A 37 -0.54 -5.60 11.51
C LEU A 37 0.59 -5.63 12.55
N ALA A 38 1.86 -5.61 12.12
CA ALA A 38 3.01 -5.54 13.01
C ALA A 38 3.30 -4.11 13.53
N GLY A 39 2.57 -3.10 13.02
CA GLY A 39 2.76 -1.69 13.35
C GLY A 39 3.83 -0.98 12.50
N GLU A 40 4.39 -1.63 11.47
CA GLU A 40 5.27 -0.97 10.52
C GLU A 40 4.48 0.05 9.69
N GLN A 41 5.06 1.23 9.48
CA GLN A 41 4.44 2.35 8.79
C GLN A 41 5.30 2.80 7.61
N LYS A 42 4.65 3.13 6.50
CA LYS A 42 5.32 3.72 5.32
C LYS A 42 4.50 4.86 4.75
N VAL A 43 5.20 5.87 4.22
CA VAL A 43 4.60 6.98 3.47
C VAL A 43 5.37 7.14 2.17
N LEU A 44 4.66 7.17 1.03
CA LEU A 44 5.26 7.51 -0.26
C LEU A 44 4.35 8.38 -1.11
N THR A 45 4.93 9.12 -2.04
CA THR A 45 4.19 9.86 -3.08
C THR A 45 3.82 8.90 -4.20
N ALA A 46 2.54 8.54 -4.31
CA ALA A 46 2.01 7.63 -5.32
C ALA A 46 0.49 7.75 -5.41
N ARG A 47 -0.12 6.98 -6.32
CA ARG A 47 -1.57 6.86 -6.45
C ARG A 47 -2.00 5.40 -6.35
N ILE A 48 -3.18 5.16 -5.76
CA ILE A 48 -3.78 3.83 -5.73
C ILE A 48 -4.17 3.44 -7.15
N LYS A 49 -3.53 2.40 -7.70
CA LYS A 49 -3.86 1.86 -9.03
C LYS A 49 -5.11 0.98 -9.00
N GLY A 50 -5.30 0.22 -7.93
CA GLY A 50 -6.42 -0.68 -7.72
C GLY A 50 -6.24 -1.45 -6.41
N ILE A 51 -7.32 -2.08 -5.94
CA ILE A 51 -7.34 -2.89 -4.73
C ILE A 51 -7.96 -4.24 -5.09
N ARG A 52 -7.26 -5.33 -4.77
CA ARG A 52 -7.69 -6.72 -5.02
C ARG A 52 -7.76 -7.42 -3.67
N LEU A 53 -8.97 -7.58 -3.12
CA LEU A 53 -9.18 -8.09 -1.74
C LEU A 53 -9.63 -9.56 -1.68
N VAL A 54 -9.97 -10.17 -2.83
CA VAL A 54 -10.59 -11.51 -2.90
C VAL A 54 -10.03 -12.35 -4.07
N GLU A 55 -9.09 -11.79 -4.84
CA GLU A 55 -8.47 -12.54 -5.94
C GLU A 55 -7.43 -13.55 -5.42
#